data_AF-A0A1Q7TWK7-F1
#
_entry.id   AF-A0A1Q7TWK7-F1
#
_cell.length_a   1.000
_cell.length_b   1.000
_cell.length_c   1.000
_cell.angle_alpha   90.00
_cell.angle_beta   90.00
_cell.angle_gamma   90.00
#
_symmetry.space_group_name_H-M   'P 1'
#
loop_
_entity.id
_entity.type
_entity.pdbx_description
1 polymer ?
#
loop_
_entity_poly.entity_id
_entity_poly.type
_entity_poly.pdbx_seq_one_letter_code
_entity_poly.pdbx_strand_id
1 'polypeptide(L)'
;MLYETSHYGITILTDTTERAPTFSLPGFENLQDPQRRPSPSYLCMSEAADGASAWRDILLREPITLEWEELVPVPGRQRLSGFDFSRNARAHRQALLGGIRQHVFLIERRGPRLEMQLGTHRAGVEVSSLHPLFEHLLLKMLLNMHSTLLMGRLGRYESNLMTWVRPSNMKLVDRAIRYVAYLLARDGIRVSYEEIAYRCFEKIEELAPDQSIVLETVAALRGS
;
A
#
# COMPACT_ATOMS: atom_id res chain seq x y z
N MET A 1 2.85 10.81 2.05
CA MET A 1 3.34 10.75 3.45
C MET A 1 4.55 9.85 3.50
N LEU A 2 5.54 10.20 4.31
CA LEU A 2 6.78 9.44 4.50
C LEU A 2 6.78 8.89 5.92
N TYR A 3 6.83 7.57 6.07
CA TYR A 3 7.05 6.92 7.36
C TYR A 3 8.54 6.89 7.64
N GLU A 4 8.96 7.49 8.75
CA GLU A 4 10.35 7.47 9.21
C GLU A 4 10.44 6.59 10.45
N THR A 5 11.44 5.71 10.51
CA THR A 5 11.70 4.80 11.64
C THR A 5 13.15 4.33 11.63
N SER A 6 13.60 3.76 12.74
CA SER A 6 14.82 2.95 12.82
C SER A 6 14.57 1.56 13.41
N HIS A 7 13.42 1.33 14.05
CA HIS A 7 13.10 0.06 14.73
C HIS A 7 11.99 -0.75 14.07
N TYR A 8 11.08 -0.12 13.33
CA TYR A 8 9.83 -0.75 12.89
C TYR A 8 9.71 -0.97 11.37
N GLY A 9 10.85 -1.02 10.68
CA GLY A 9 10.94 -1.08 9.22
C GLY A 9 10.04 -2.16 8.60
N ILE A 10 10.15 -3.41 9.06
CA ILE A 10 9.36 -4.53 8.50
C ILE A 10 7.85 -4.37 8.71
N THR A 11 7.43 -3.86 9.86
CA THR A 11 5.99 -3.68 10.18
C THR A 11 5.38 -2.56 9.36
N ILE A 12 6.10 -1.45 9.19
CA ILE A 12 5.66 -0.35 8.35
C ILE A 12 5.67 -0.77 6.88
N LEU A 13 6.74 -1.44 6.42
CA LEU A 13 6.85 -1.94 5.05
C LEU A 13 5.65 -2.83 4.70
N THR A 14 5.41 -3.88 5.50
CA THR A 14 4.30 -4.83 5.25
C THR A 14 2.93 -4.17 5.26
N ASP A 15 2.67 -3.20 6.14
CA ASP A 15 1.40 -2.47 6.11
C ASP A 15 1.25 -1.59 4.87
N THR A 16 2.29 -0.83 4.53
CA THR A 16 2.24 0.16 3.46
C THR A 16 2.23 -0.47 2.07
N THR A 17 2.91 -1.61 1.87
CA THR A 17 2.86 -2.35 0.60
C THR A 17 1.51 -2.99 0.35
N GLU A 18 0.81 -3.46 1.39
CA GLU A 18 -0.53 -4.05 1.26
C GLU A 18 -1.61 -3.04 0.84
N ARG A 19 -1.34 -1.73 0.94
CA ARG A 19 -2.30 -0.70 0.50
C ARG A 19 -2.46 -0.67 -1.01
N ALA A 20 -1.42 -1.02 -1.76
CA ALA A 20 -1.45 -1.03 -3.23
C ALA A 20 -2.48 -2.04 -3.78
N PRO A 21 -2.41 -3.34 -3.46
CA PRO A 21 -3.42 -4.30 -3.91
C PRO A 21 -4.79 -4.11 -3.24
N THR A 22 -4.84 -3.59 -2.02
CA THR A 22 -6.08 -3.48 -1.23
C THR A 22 -6.95 -2.28 -1.66
N PHE A 23 -6.32 -1.13 -1.97
CA PHE A 23 -7.04 0.13 -2.25
C PHE A 23 -6.73 0.70 -3.65
N SER A 24 -6.10 -0.09 -4.53
CA SER A 24 -5.61 0.34 -5.85
C SER A 24 -4.77 1.61 -5.78
N LEU A 25 -3.80 1.63 -4.88
CA LEU A 25 -2.82 2.71 -4.78
C LEU A 25 -1.56 2.38 -5.57
N PRO A 26 -0.85 3.38 -6.12
CA PRO A 26 0.45 3.12 -6.70
C PRO A 26 1.40 2.58 -5.63
N GLY A 27 2.15 1.54 -6.00
CA GLY A 27 3.21 0.97 -5.18
C GLY A 27 4.36 1.96 -4.99
N PHE A 28 5.31 1.59 -4.15
CA PHE A 28 6.52 2.37 -3.93
C PHE A 28 7.26 2.63 -5.23
N GLU A 29 7.80 3.84 -5.37
CA GLU A 29 8.59 4.16 -6.55
C GLU A 29 9.96 3.51 -6.46
N ASN A 30 10.46 3.13 -7.64
CA ASN A 30 11.77 2.55 -7.83
C ASN A 30 12.63 3.53 -8.63
N LEU A 31 13.85 3.80 -8.17
CA LEU A 31 14.77 4.77 -8.78
C LEU A 31 15.18 4.40 -10.21
N GLN A 32 15.04 3.14 -10.60
CA GLN A 32 15.33 2.64 -11.93
C GLN A 32 14.18 2.88 -12.92
N ASP A 33 12.99 3.29 -12.43
CA ASP A 33 11.86 3.58 -13.30
C ASP A 33 12.01 4.98 -13.94
N PRO A 34 11.93 5.11 -15.27
CA PRO A 34 12.05 6.40 -15.95
C PRO A 34 10.88 7.33 -15.61
N GLN A 35 9.67 6.77 -15.47
CA GLN A 35 8.46 7.49 -15.09
C GLN A 35 7.95 7.01 -13.73
N ARG A 36 8.45 7.65 -12.67
CA ARG A 36 8.05 7.36 -11.29
C ARG A 36 6.76 8.10 -10.96
N ARG A 37 5.74 7.36 -10.51
CA ARG A 37 4.53 7.93 -9.94
C ARG A 37 4.61 7.86 -8.41
N PRO A 38 4.55 8.99 -7.69
CA PRO A 38 4.69 8.97 -6.24
C PRO A 38 3.53 8.23 -5.57
N SER A 39 3.85 7.20 -4.80
CA SER A 39 2.94 6.51 -3.89
C SER A 39 2.37 7.47 -2.84
N PRO A 40 1.15 7.25 -2.33
CA PRO A 40 0.64 8.03 -1.20
C PRO A 40 1.45 7.84 0.09
N SER A 41 2.20 6.74 0.20
CA SER A 41 3.07 6.42 1.33
C SER A 41 4.44 5.91 0.88
N TYR A 42 5.47 6.10 1.71
CA TYR A 42 6.80 5.51 1.49
C TYR A 42 7.51 5.29 2.82
N LEU A 43 8.56 4.47 2.83
CA LEU A 43 9.35 4.15 4.02
C LEU A 43 10.73 4.81 3.94
N CYS A 44 11.20 5.30 5.08
CA CYS A 44 12.56 5.78 5.31
C CYS A 44 13.09 5.18 6.62
N MET A 45 14.14 4.38 6.50
CA MET A 45 14.98 3.91 7.60
C MET A 45 16.01 5.01 7.90
N SER A 46 15.74 5.78 8.95
CA SER A 46 16.42 7.08 9.15
C SER A 46 17.92 6.97 9.48
N GLU A 47 18.35 5.83 10.02
CA GLU A 47 19.76 5.55 10.33
C GLU A 47 20.49 4.80 9.21
N ALA A 48 19.77 4.25 8.23
CA ALA A 48 20.38 3.50 7.14
C ALA A 48 21.11 4.43 6.15
N ALA A 49 22.33 4.05 5.75
CA ALA A 49 23.19 4.90 4.95
C ALA A 49 22.87 4.88 3.45
N ASP A 50 22.40 3.74 2.98
CA ASP A 50 22.09 3.44 1.58
C ASP A 50 20.98 2.37 1.49
N GLY A 51 20.47 2.13 0.28
CA GLY A 51 19.37 1.20 0.08
C GLY A 51 19.70 -0.24 0.54
N ALA A 52 20.96 -0.66 0.40
CA ALA A 52 21.39 -2.01 0.80
C ALA A 52 21.36 -2.20 2.32
N SER A 53 21.93 -1.24 3.08
CA SER A 53 21.85 -1.22 4.53
C SER A 53 20.40 -1.10 5.01
N ALA A 54 19.57 -0.27 4.37
CA ALA A 54 18.15 -0.17 4.72
C ALA A 54 17.41 -1.50 4.57
N TRP A 55 17.64 -2.23 3.46
CA TRP A 55 17.05 -3.57 3.28
C TRP A 55 17.54 -4.58 4.32
N ARG A 56 18.84 -4.54 4.66
CA ARG A 56 19.41 -5.39 5.71
C ARG A 56 18.80 -5.10 7.07
N ASP A 57 18.61 -3.82 7.41
CA ASP A 57 18.00 -3.39 8.67
C ASP A 57 16.52 -3.80 8.75
N ILE A 58 15.79 -3.70 7.64
CA ILE A 58 14.38 -4.13 7.56
C ILE A 58 14.25 -5.65 7.73
N LEU A 59 15.09 -6.44 7.05
CA LEU A 59 14.97 -7.89 7.00
C LEU A 59 15.76 -8.62 8.10
N LEU A 60 16.66 -7.90 8.78
CA LEU A 60 17.67 -8.43 9.71
C LEU A 60 18.62 -9.46 9.08
N ARG A 61 18.73 -9.44 7.75
CA ARG A 61 19.60 -10.29 6.93
C ARG A 61 19.70 -9.72 5.52
N GLU A 62 20.60 -10.27 4.71
CA GLU A 62 20.62 -9.99 3.28
C GLU A 62 19.30 -10.43 2.60
N PRO A 63 18.76 -9.63 1.67
CA PRO A 63 17.60 -10.04 0.87
C PRO A 63 17.87 -11.32 0.08
N ILE A 64 16.86 -12.19 0.05
CA ILE A 64 16.84 -13.37 -0.83
C ILE A 64 15.80 -13.09 -1.89
N THR A 65 16.24 -13.02 -3.14
CA THR A 65 15.46 -12.65 -4.33
C THR A 65 15.24 -13.86 -5.23
N LEU A 66 14.29 -13.76 -6.17
CA LEU A 66 14.04 -14.81 -7.15
C LEU A 66 14.86 -14.52 -8.41
N GLU A 67 15.91 -15.31 -8.62
CA GLU A 67 16.89 -15.14 -9.72
C GLU A 67 16.61 -16.10 -10.90
N TRP A 68 15.35 -16.48 -11.11
CA TRP A 68 14.94 -17.30 -12.26
C TRP A 68 14.79 -16.41 -13.49
N GLU A 69 15.28 -16.85 -14.65
CA GLU A 69 15.42 -16.02 -15.87
C GLU A 69 14.14 -15.26 -16.24
N GLU A 70 12.97 -15.90 -16.10
CA GLU A 70 11.67 -15.33 -16.44
C GLU A 70 11.15 -14.33 -15.39
N LEU A 71 11.67 -14.39 -14.16
CA LEU A 71 11.24 -13.58 -13.02
C LEU A 71 12.28 -12.52 -12.61
N VAL A 72 13.53 -12.59 -13.06
CA VAL A 72 14.56 -11.59 -12.74
C VAL A 72 14.07 -10.14 -12.90
N PRO A 73 13.28 -9.77 -13.94
CA PRO A 73 12.86 -8.39 -14.12
C PRO A 73 11.96 -7.83 -13.00
N VAL A 74 11.25 -8.69 -12.24
CA VAL A 74 10.22 -8.27 -11.28
C VAL A 74 10.65 -8.48 -9.82
N PRO A 75 10.87 -9.72 -9.32
CA PRO A 75 11.46 -9.97 -7.99
C PRO A 75 12.98 -10.20 -7.92
N GLY A 76 13.75 -9.88 -8.96
CA GLY A 76 15.21 -10.07 -8.96
C GLY A 76 15.99 -9.02 -8.16
N ARG A 77 17.25 -9.33 -7.83
CA ARG A 77 18.16 -8.45 -7.07
C ARG A 77 18.35 -7.07 -7.70
N GLN A 78 18.43 -7.01 -9.03
CA GLN A 78 18.55 -5.75 -9.74
C GLN A 78 17.33 -4.86 -9.49
N ARG A 79 16.12 -5.42 -9.56
CA ARG A 79 14.89 -4.65 -9.31
C ARG A 79 14.82 -4.18 -7.86
N LEU A 80 15.18 -5.05 -6.91
CA LEU A 80 15.20 -4.74 -5.49
C LEU A 80 16.10 -3.54 -5.16
N SER A 81 17.29 -3.46 -5.77
CA SER A 81 18.27 -2.40 -5.50
C SER A 81 17.82 -1.00 -5.93
N GLY A 82 16.78 -0.92 -6.76
CA GLY A 82 16.17 0.35 -7.13
C GLY A 82 15.22 0.93 -6.07
N PHE A 83 14.84 0.15 -5.04
CA PHE A 83 14.10 0.67 -3.88
C PHE A 83 15.08 1.17 -2.82
N ASP A 84 15.16 2.49 -2.66
CA ASP A 84 16.01 3.13 -1.67
C ASP A 84 15.17 3.61 -0.48
N PHE A 85 15.21 2.85 0.61
CA PHE A 85 14.58 3.21 1.88
C PHE A 85 15.56 3.84 2.88
N SER A 86 16.76 4.25 2.46
CA SER A 86 17.73 4.87 3.37
C SER A 86 17.31 6.28 3.81
N ARG A 87 18.13 6.94 4.62
CA ARG A 87 17.97 8.37 4.94
C ARG A 87 17.84 9.27 3.70
N ASN A 88 18.37 8.84 2.54
CA ASN A 88 18.28 9.59 1.29
C ASN A 88 16.86 9.59 0.71
N ALA A 89 16.01 8.62 1.09
CA ALA A 89 14.62 8.49 0.64
C ALA A 89 13.83 9.78 0.86
N ARG A 90 14.08 10.50 1.95
CA ARG A 90 13.41 11.77 2.25
C ARG A 90 13.67 12.83 1.18
N ALA A 91 14.93 12.99 0.79
CA ALA A 91 15.35 13.98 -0.20
C ALA A 91 14.92 13.55 -1.62
N HIS A 92 15.14 12.28 -1.98
CA HIS A 92 14.70 11.73 -3.26
C HIS A 92 13.19 11.90 -3.46
N ARG A 93 12.40 11.61 -2.42
CA ARG A 93 10.96 11.75 -2.47
C ARG A 93 10.51 13.20 -2.52
N GLN A 94 11.16 14.09 -1.76
CA GLN A 94 10.84 15.52 -1.81
C GLN A 94 11.05 16.10 -3.22
N ALA A 95 12.12 15.71 -3.91
CA ALA A 95 12.36 16.08 -5.30
C ALA A 95 11.26 15.54 -6.24
N LEU A 96 10.87 14.27 -6.07
CA LEU A 96 9.84 13.62 -6.89
C LEU A 96 8.44 14.25 -6.70
N LEU A 97 8.12 14.70 -5.50
CA LEU A 97 6.79 15.26 -5.17
C LEU A 97 6.52 16.63 -5.81
N GLY A 98 7.53 17.31 -6.38
CA GLY A 98 7.32 18.49 -7.22
C GLY A 98 6.54 19.63 -6.54
N GLY A 99 6.75 19.83 -5.23
CA GLY A 99 6.06 20.86 -4.44
C GLY A 99 4.85 20.34 -3.63
N ILE A 100 4.41 19.10 -3.83
CA ILE A 100 3.44 18.47 -2.92
C ILE A 100 4.08 18.29 -1.54
N ARG A 101 3.36 18.74 -0.51
CA ARG A 101 3.86 18.67 0.87
C ARG A 101 4.08 17.22 1.31
N GLN A 102 5.34 16.90 1.62
CA GLN A 102 5.69 15.65 2.27
C GLN A 102 5.44 15.74 3.78
N HIS A 103 4.36 15.12 4.25
CA HIS A 103 4.16 14.88 5.68
C HIS A 103 5.03 13.72 6.15
N VAL A 104 5.78 13.92 7.22
CA VAL A 104 6.58 12.88 7.88
C VAL A 104 5.80 12.32 9.06
N PHE A 105 5.62 11.01 9.08
CA PHE A 105 5.08 10.27 10.20
C PHE A 105 6.23 9.46 10.84
N LEU A 106 6.76 9.97 11.95
CA LEU A 106 7.80 9.30 12.71
C LEU A 106 7.16 8.22 13.60
N ILE A 107 7.66 6.99 13.53
CA ILE A 107 7.28 5.89 14.41
C ILE A 107 8.55 5.25 14.93
N GLU A 108 8.81 5.38 16.22
CA GLU A 108 10.12 5.02 16.80
C GLU A 108 9.99 4.37 18.17
N ARG A 109 10.92 3.48 18.48
CA ARG A 109 11.09 3.03 19.86
C ARG A 109 11.97 4.03 20.61
N ARG A 110 11.46 4.62 21.70
CA ARG A 110 12.21 5.47 22.62
C ARG A 110 12.17 4.88 24.02
N GLY A 111 13.23 4.15 24.37
CA GLY A 111 13.33 3.44 25.64
C GLY A 111 12.16 2.45 25.84
N PRO A 112 11.31 2.61 26.87
CA PRO A 112 10.18 1.72 27.13
C PRO A 112 8.95 1.99 26.26
N ARG A 113 8.97 3.00 25.36
CA ARG A 113 7.79 3.44 24.62
C ARG A 113 7.94 3.25 23.12
N LEU A 114 6.83 2.87 22.49
CA LEU A 114 6.61 3.09 21.06
C LEU A 114 5.99 4.48 20.92
N GLU A 115 6.67 5.38 20.20
CA GLU A 115 6.23 6.74 19.96
C GLU A 115 5.86 6.97 18.50
N MET A 116 4.82 7.77 18.29
CA MET A 116 4.25 8.13 17.01
C MET A 116 4.12 9.65 16.95
N GLN A 117 4.65 10.28 15.90
CA GLN A 117 4.57 11.73 15.71
C GLN A 117 4.23 12.08 14.28
N LEU A 118 3.19 12.90 14.10
CA LEU A 118 2.80 13.47 12.81
C LEU A 118 2.57 14.98 12.97
N GLY A 119 3.53 15.79 12.50
CA GLY A 119 3.52 17.23 12.72
C GLY A 119 3.59 17.57 14.22
N THR A 120 2.58 18.27 14.72
CA THR A 120 2.44 18.62 16.15
C THR A 120 1.78 17.53 16.98
N HIS A 121 1.11 16.56 16.33
CA HIS A 121 0.43 15.48 17.03
C HIS A 121 1.44 14.42 17.46
N ARG A 122 1.33 14.00 18.72
CA ARG A 122 2.17 12.97 19.34
C ARG A 122 1.28 11.98 20.09
N ALA A 123 1.62 10.71 19.97
CA ALA A 123 1.03 9.63 20.76
C ALA A 123 2.12 8.62 21.09
N GLY A 124 1.95 7.87 22.17
CA GLY A 124 2.88 6.80 22.46
C GLY A 124 2.34 5.84 23.51
N VAL A 125 2.72 4.58 23.40
CA VAL A 125 2.26 3.49 24.26
C VAL A 125 3.47 2.84 24.92
N GLU A 126 3.32 2.45 26.18
CA GLU A 126 4.35 1.68 26.88
C GLU A 126 4.39 0.26 26.29
N VAL A 127 5.59 -0.20 25.93
CA VAL A 127 5.83 -1.50 25.31
C VAL A 127 6.97 -2.27 26.01
N SER A 128 7.50 -1.77 27.12
CA SER A 128 8.59 -2.40 27.88
C SER A 128 8.30 -3.83 28.31
N SER A 129 7.05 -4.12 28.65
CA SER A 129 6.60 -5.45 29.08
C SER A 129 6.29 -6.40 27.91
N LEU A 130 6.23 -5.88 26.68
CA LEU A 130 5.87 -6.68 25.53
C LEU A 130 7.10 -7.39 24.97
N HIS A 131 6.92 -8.66 24.62
CA HIS A 131 7.86 -9.35 23.75
C HIS A 131 7.96 -8.60 22.41
N PRO A 132 9.14 -8.48 21.77
CA PRO A 132 9.30 -7.73 20.52
C PRO A 132 8.28 -8.10 19.44
N LEU A 133 7.94 -9.38 19.29
CA LEU A 133 6.88 -9.83 18.37
C LEU A 133 5.53 -9.17 18.66
N PHE A 134 5.12 -9.09 19.92
CA PHE A 134 3.83 -8.49 20.31
C PHE A 134 3.83 -6.98 20.13
N GLU A 135 4.98 -6.33 20.29
CA GLU A 135 5.14 -4.92 19.96
C GLU A 135 4.95 -4.65 18.46
N HIS A 136 5.58 -5.46 17.60
CA HIS A 136 5.35 -5.38 16.16
C HIS A 136 3.89 -5.69 15.77
N LEU A 137 3.25 -6.65 16.44
CA LEU A 137 1.82 -6.94 16.24
C LEU A 137 0.92 -5.79 16.68
N LEU A 138 1.20 -5.18 17.84
CA LEU A 138 0.49 -3.99 18.31
C LEU A 138 0.59 -2.86 17.29
N LEU A 139 1.80 -2.56 16.82
CA LEU A 139 2.00 -1.55 15.79
C LEU A 139 1.27 -1.92 14.50
N LYS A 140 1.29 -3.19 14.08
CA LYS A 140 0.60 -3.64 12.87
C LYS A 140 -0.91 -3.40 12.98
N MET A 141 -1.52 -3.70 14.13
CA MET A 141 -2.94 -3.41 14.37
C MET A 141 -3.24 -1.92 14.28
N LEU A 142 -2.40 -1.07 14.90
CA LEU A 142 -2.53 0.39 14.82
C LEU A 142 -2.45 0.90 13.37
N LEU A 143 -1.48 0.41 12.60
CA LEU A 143 -1.32 0.77 11.19
C LEU A 143 -2.46 0.25 10.31
N ASN A 144 -2.97 -0.96 10.56
CA ASN A 144 -4.13 -1.48 9.85
C ASN A 144 -5.38 -0.65 10.13
N MET A 145 -5.64 -0.29 11.40
CA MET A 145 -6.74 0.59 11.76
C MET A 145 -6.60 1.96 11.08
N HIS A 146 -5.42 2.55 11.14
CA HIS A 146 -5.14 3.85 10.50
C HIS A 146 -5.36 3.79 8.98
N SER A 147 -4.82 2.78 8.30
CA SER A 147 -5.00 2.56 6.87
C SER A 147 -6.47 2.42 6.51
N THR A 148 -7.21 1.55 7.20
CA THR A 148 -8.63 1.31 6.93
C THR A 148 -9.45 2.58 7.17
N LEU A 149 -9.25 3.29 8.28
CA LEU A 149 -10.00 4.52 8.55
C LEU A 149 -9.69 5.62 7.52
N LEU A 150 -8.41 5.81 7.18
CA LEU A 150 -8.00 6.78 6.16
C LEU A 150 -8.66 6.47 4.81
N MET A 151 -8.62 5.22 4.38
CA MET A 151 -9.18 4.80 3.10
C MET A 151 -10.71 4.88 3.08
N GLY A 152 -11.36 4.67 4.22
CA GLY A 152 -12.80 4.91 4.38
C GLY A 152 -13.15 6.38 4.17
N ARG A 153 -12.37 7.30 4.77
CA ARG A 153 -12.54 8.75 4.56
C ARG A 153 -12.27 9.18 3.11
N LEU A 154 -11.48 8.43 2.37
CA LEU A 154 -11.22 8.64 0.94
C LEU A 154 -12.23 7.94 0.02
N GLY A 155 -13.27 7.30 0.57
CA GLY A 155 -14.29 6.61 -0.23
C GLY A 155 -13.77 5.38 -0.96
N ARG A 156 -12.71 4.74 -0.44
CA ARG A 156 -12.07 3.57 -1.08
C ARG A 156 -12.76 2.23 -0.78
N TYR A 157 -13.77 2.24 0.09
CA TYR A 157 -14.69 1.14 0.31
C TYR A 157 -16.09 1.68 0.65
N GLU A 158 -17.09 0.84 0.50
CA GLU A 158 -18.47 1.12 0.86
C GLU A 158 -18.99 0.02 1.78
N SER A 159 -19.50 0.40 2.97
CA SER A 159 -19.82 -0.57 4.02
C SER A 159 -18.61 -1.46 4.34
N ASN A 160 -18.68 -2.77 4.09
CA ASN A 160 -17.61 -3.74 4.24
C ASN A 160 -17.01 -4.20 2.89
N LEU A 161 -17.32 -3.53 1.79
CA LEU A 161 -16.87 -3.89 0.44
C LEU A 161 -15.76 -2.98 -0.07
N MET A 162 -14.63 -3.59 -0.42
CA MET A 162 -13.48 -2.90 -1.00
C MET A 162 -13.73 -2.59 -2.48
N THR A 163 -14.41 -1.46 -2.73
CA THR A 163 -14.83 -1.07 -4.08
C THR A 163 -13.65 -0.75 -5.00
N TRP A 164 -12.47 -0.44 -4.46
CA TRP A 164 -11.27 -0.12 -5.24
C TRP A 164 -10.32 -1.31 -5.42
N VAL A 165 -10.86 -2.49 -5.70
CA VAL A 165 -10.04 -3.68 -6.00
C VAL A 165 -9.43 -3.59 -7.39
N ARG A 166 -8.12 -3.89 -7.52
CA ARG A 166 -7.46 -4.02 -8.83
C ARG A 166 -7.57 -5.47 -9.32
N PRO A 167 -8.20 -5.74 -10.47
CA PRO A 167 -8.37 -7.10 -10.99
C PRO A 167 -7.07 -7.62 -11.64
N SER A 168 -6.01 -7.83 -10.86
CA SER A 168 -4.68 -8.25 -11.36
C SER A 168 -4.51 -9.77 -11.48
N ASN A 169 -5.49 -10.55 -11.03
CA ASN A 169 -5.53 -12.01 -11.17
C ASN A 169 -6.99 -12.50 -11.14
N MET A 170 -7.20 -13.77 -11.51
CA MET A 170 -8.54 -14.37 -11.59
C MET A 170 -9.33 -14.30 -10.28
N LYS A 171 -8.67 -14.39 -9.12
CA LYS A 171 -9.33 -14.25 -7.81
C LYS A 171 -9.83 -12.82 -7.57
N LEU A 172 -9.07 -11.81 -7.97
CA LEU A 172 -9.47 -10.41 -7.83
C LEU A 172 -10.53 -10.00 -8.87
N VAL A 173 -10.51 -10.61 -10.06
CA VAL A 173 -11.58 -10.49 -11.06
C VAL A 173 -12.90 -11.06 -10.50
N ASP A 174 -12.91 -12.30 -10.01
CA ASP A 174 -14.10 -12.92 -9.38
C ASP A 174 -14.62 -12.07 -8.21
N ARG A 175 -13.72 -11.56 -7.36
CA ARG A 175 -14.07 -10.66 -6.26
C ARG A 175 -14.76 -9.38 -6.77
N ALA A 176 -14.22 -8.74 -7.81
CA ALA A 176 -14.82 -7.55 -8.39
C ALA A 176 -16.24 -7.82 -8.91
N ILE A 177 -16.43 -8.92 -9.64
CA ILE A 177 -17.73 -9.35 -10.17
C ILE A 177 -18.75 -9.55 -9.04
N ARG A 178 -18.37 -10.24 -7.96
CA ARG A 178 -19.24 -10.43 -6.79
C ARG A 178 -19.61 -9.11 -6.11
N TYR A 179 -18.69 -8.15 -6.05
CA TYR A 179 -18.96 -6.83 -5.47
C TYR A 179 -19.94 -6.03 -6.32
N VAL A 180 -19.79 -6.05 -7.65
CA VAL A 180 -20.75 -5.45 -8.57
C VAL A 180 -22.13 -6.07 -8.40
N ALA A 181 -22.21 -7.41 -8.40
CA ALA A 181 -23.47 -8.14 -8.23
C ALA A 181 -24.17 -7.77 -6.91
N TYR A 182 -23.41 -7.69 -5.81
CA TYR A 182 -23.94 -7.28 -4.51
C TYR A 182 -24.49 -5.84 -4.53
N LEU A 183 -23.75 -4.90 -5.11
CA LEU A 183 -24.16 -3.49 -5.15
C LEU A 183 -25.40 -3.30 -6.03
N LEU A 184 -25.48 -3.97 -7.18
CA LEU A 184 -26.67 -3.95 -8.04
C LEU A 184 -27.88 -4.60 -7.35
N ALA A 185 -27.68 -5.75 -6.69
CA ALA A 185 -28.75 -6.44 -5.97
C ALA A 185 -29.32 -5.60 -4.83
N ARG A 186 -28.49 -4.79 -4.16
CA ARG A 186 -28.95 -3.82 -3.14
C ARG A 186 -29.91 -2.79 -3.73
N ASP A 187 -29.70 -2.40 -4.98
CA ASP A 187 -30.55 -1.43 -5.67
C ASP A 187 -31.73 -2.11 -6.40
N GLY A 188 -31.94 -3.41 -6.18
CA GLY A 188 -33.01 -4.19 -6.81
C GLY A 188 -32.71 -4.63 -8.24
N ILE A 189 -31.49 -4.41 -8.75
CA ILE A 189 -31.07 -4.77 -10.09
C ILE A 189 -30.43 -6.17 -10.05
N ARG A 190 -30.94 -7.09 -10.88
CA ARG A 190 -30.36 -8.44 -11.02
C ARG A 190 -29.71 -8.57 -12.39
N VAL A 191 -28.41 -8.86 -12.37
CA VAL A 191 -27.60 -9.12 -13.56
C VAL A 191 -26.90 -10.46 -13.35
N SER A 192 -26.75 -11.26 -14.42
CA SER A 192 -26.05 -12.53 -14.34
C SER A 192 -24.56 -12.33 -14.07
N TYR A 193 -23.91 -13.35 -13.51
CA TYR A 193 -22.46 -13.32 -13.31
C TYR A 193 -21.73 -13.11 -14.64
N GLU A 194 -22.19 -13.78 -15.69
CA GLU A 194 -21.61 -13.74 -17.03
C GLU A 194 -21.65 -12.32 -17.61
N GLU A 195 -22.80 -11.64 -17.53
CA GLU A 195 -22.93 -10.28 -18.04
C GLU A 195 -22.03 -9.31 -17.26
N ILE A 196 -21.99 -9.42 -15.93
CA ILE A 196 -21.08 -8.61 -15.11
C ILE A 196 -19.62 -8.89 -15.49
N ALA A 197 -19.26 -10.16 -15.70
CA ALA A 197 -17.91 -10.55 -16.10
C ALA A 197 -17.52 -9.91 -17.43
N TYR A 198 -18.38 -10.00 -18.46
CA TYR A 198 -18.14 -9.35 -19.75
C TYR A 198 -17.92 -7.85 -19.60
N ARG A 199 -18.77 -7.15 -18.85
CA ARG A 199 -18.63 -5.71 -18.59
C ARG A 199 -17.38 -5.36 -17.80
N CYS A 200 -16.97 -6.19 -16.84
CA CYS A 200 -15.71 -6.00 -16.14
C CYS A 200 -14.52 -6.13 -17.10
N PHE A 201 -14.51 -7.13 -17.99
CA PHE A 201 -13.42 -7.29 -18.96
C PHE A 201 -13.35 -6.14 -19.97
N GLU A 202 -14.49 -5.70 -20.51
CA GLU A 202 -14.55 -4.51 -21.39
C GLU A 202 -13.93 -3.28 -20.70
N LYS A 203 -14.32 -3.03 -19.44
CA LYS A 203 -13.82 -1.86 -18.70
C LYS A 203 -12.38 -1.98 -18.25
N ILE A 204 -11.84 -3.17 -18.02
CA ILE A 204 -10.45 -3.35 -17.57
C ILE A 204 -9.45 -2.74 -18.57
N GLU A 205 -9.74 -2.81 -19.87
CA GLU A 205 -8.86 -2.26 -20.92
C GLU A 205 -8.84 -0.73 -20.95
N GLU A 206 -9.94 -0.09 -20.53
CA GLU A 206 -10.13 1.36 -20.56
C GLU A 206 -9.87 2.04 -19.21
N LEU A 207 -9.75 1.26 -18.13
CA LEU A 207 -9.72 1.77 -16.77
C LEU A 207 -8.45 2.58 -16.48
N ALA A 208 -8.61 3.85 -16.09
CA ALA A 208 -7.52 4.64 -15.57
C ALA A 208 -7.03 4.11 -14.20
N PRO A 209 -5.74 4.30 -13.84
CA PRO A 209 -5.19 3.79 -12.57
C PRO A 209 -5.87 4.32 -11.30
N ASP A 210 -6.61 5.42 -11.41
CA ASP A 210 -7.35 6.10 -10.35
C ASP A 210 -8.87 5.90 -10.46
N GLN A 211 -9.32 4.86 -11.17
CA GLN A 211 -10.73 4.47 -11.24
C GLN A 211 -10.98 3.11 -10.57
N SER A 212 -12.21 2.92 -10.10
CA SER A 212 -12.66 1.66 -9.49
C SER A 212 -13.40 0.83 -10.53
N ILE A 213 -12.87 -0.35 -10.86
CA ILE A 213 -13.56 -1.26 -11.78
C ILE A 213 -14.97 -1.61 -11.30
N VAL A 214 -15.15 -1.77 -9.98
CA VAL A 214 -16.44 -2.12 -9.38
C VAL A 214 -17.45 -0.98 -9.59
N LEU A 215 -17.08 0.25 -9.23
CA LEU A 215 -17.99 1.39 -9.33
C LEU A 215 -18.28 1.74 -10.79
N GLU A 216 -17.27 1.66 -11.65
CA GLU A 216 -17.42 1.91 -13.09
C GLU A 216 -18.34 0.87 -13.74
N THR A 217 -18.19 -0.42 -13.44
CA THR A 217 -19.08 -1.47 -13.95
C THR A 217 -20.51 -1.32 -13.40
N VAL A 218 -20.67 -1.00 -12.10
CA VAL A 218 -22.00 -0.71 -11.52
C VAL A 218 -22.66 0.47 -12.23
N ALA A 219 -21.92 1.56 -12.48
CA ALA A 219 -22.46 2.75 -13.15
C ALA A 219 -22.92 2.43 -14.58
N ALA A 220 -22.12 1.66 -15.33
CA ALA A 220 -22.51 1.23 -16.68
C ALA A 220 -23.77 0.34 -16.68
N LEU A 221 -23.86 -0.62 -15.76
CA LEU A 221 -25.00 -1.54 -15.66
C LEU A 221 -26.26 -0.91 -15.07
N ARG A 222 -26.15 0.23 -14.38
CA ARG A 222 -27.31 1.02 -13.94
C ARG A 222 -27.87 1.92 -15.04
N GLY A 223 -27.02 2.32 -16.00
CA GLY A 223 -27.37 3.22 -17.10
C GLY A 223 -27.90 2.52 -18.35
N SER A 224 -27.74 1.20 -18.43
CA SER A 224 -28.27 0.29 -19.46
C SER A 224 -29.66 -0.21 -19.12
#